data_AF-A0A354TBA4-F1
#
_entry.id   AF-A0A354TBA4-F1
#
_cell.length_a   1.000
_cell.length_b   1.000
_cell.length_c   1.000
_cell.angle_alpha   90.00
_cell.angle_beta   90.00
_cell.angle_gamma   90.00
#
_symmetry.space_group_name_H-M   'P 1'
#
loop_
_entity.id
_entity.type
_entity.pdbx_description
1 polymer ?
#
loop_
_entity_poly.entity_id
_entity_poly.type
_entity_poly.pdbx_seq_one_letter_code
_entity_poly.pdbx_strand_id
1 'polypeptide(L)'
;MEEGLRIFDLPDTAAGRRRFIERLEARVKKEKQKECGLPVGEVCKGGQSTLRRGWFWGAQAFEEWLRGKVRESGSKPEGRALRMSAESKACHDEEEAEQVVVDGMKCLHLKQTELKTTVGSDPRKVAVAHAVHQKTAVARQWTAARLEMKSAMNVCQQIKRLKAGKLHLFKEAQQWLSRIDSCPFLAADPFLLAAS
;
A
#
# COMPACT_ATOMS: atom_id res chain seq x y z
N MET A 1 -17.41 1.07 15.42
CA MET A 1 -17.24 1.92 14.22
C MET A 1 -18.44 2.84 14.18
N GLU A 2 -18.29 4.04 14.75
CA GLU A 2 -19.36 5.02 14.72
C GLU A 2 -19.40 5.69 13.36
N GLU A 3 -20.56 5.63 12.71
CA GLU A 3 -20.86 6.24 11.41
C GLU A 3 -20.57 7.74 11.49
N GLY A 4 -19.63 8.26 10.68
CA GLY A 4 -19.17 9.66 10.75
C GLY A 4 -20.27 10.72 10.61
N LEU A 5 -21.47 10.37 10.15
CA LEU A 5 -22.66 11.23 10.12
C LEU A 5 -23.25 11.48 11.52
N ARG A 6 -23.12 10.53 12.45
CA ARG A 6 -23.61 10.64 13.84
C ARG A 6 -22.88 11.74 14.63
N ILE A 7 -21.62 12.00 14.32
CA ILE A 7 -20.84 13.11 14.91
C ILE A 7 -21.50 14.48 14.64
N PHE A 8 -22.30 14.56 13.58
CA PHE A 8 -23.02 15.77 13.19
C PHE A 8 -24.53 15.70 13.46
N ASP A 9 -24.96 14.75 14.30
CA ASP A 9 -26.37 14.47 14.60
C ASP A 9 -27.22 14.20 13.34
N LEU A 10 -26.60 13.69 12.27
CA LEU A 10 -27.27 13.35 11.03
C LEU A 10 -27.49 11.83 10.96
N PRO A 11 -28.72 11.36 10.65
CA PRO A 11 -28.96 9.94 10.44
C PRO A 11 -28.26 9.48 9.15
N ASP A 12 -27.69 8.27 9.11
CA ASP A 12 -27.12 7.69 7.89
C ASP A 12 -28.21 7.21 6.92
N THR A 13 -28.93 8.19 6.39
CA THR A 13 -29.95 8.06 5.36
C THR A 13 -29.55 8.92 4.17
N ALA A 14 -30.15 8.69 3.00
CA ALA A 14 -29.91 9.53 1.83
C ALA A 14 -30.19 11.02 2.11
N ALA A 15 -31.18 11.32 2.95
CA ALA A 15 -31.49 12.68 3.40
C ALA A 15 -30.40 13.26 4.31
N GLY A 16 -29.88 12.47 5.26
CA GLY A 16 -28.80 12.90 6.16
C GLY A 16 -27.49 13.16 5.41
N ARG A 17 -27.15 12.34 4.40
CA ARG A 17 -25.97 12.59 3.54
C ARG A 17 -26.11 13.89 2.73
N ARG A 18 -27.30 14.20 2.21
CA ARG A 18 -27.55 15.48 1.52
C ARG A 18 -27.37 16.68 2.46
N ARG A 19 -27.92 16.61 3.67
CA ARG A 19 -27.73 17.64 4.70
C ARG A 19 -26.26 17.80 5.10
N PHE A 20 -25.50 16.71 5.12
CA PHE A 20 -24.06 16.77 5.38
C PHE A 20 -23.31 17.52 4.28
N ILE A 21 -23.66 17.29 3.01
CA ILE A 21 -23.10 18.03 1.87
C ILE A 21 -23.45 19.52 1.96
N GLU A 22 -24.71 19.86 2.23
CA GLU A 22 -25.15 21.26 2.42
C GLU A 22 -24.37 21.95 3.55
N ARG A 23 -24.11 21.24 4.65
CA ARG A 23 -23.28 21.75 5.75
C ARG A 23 -21.85 22.01 5.31
N LEU A 24 -21.24 21.13 4.52
CA LEU A 24 -19.88 21.32 3.97
C LEU A 24 -19.85 22.51 3.02
N GLU A 25 -20.83 22.65 2.13
CA GLU A 25 -20.95 23.80 1.23
C GLU A 25 -21.11 25.12 1.99
N ALA A 26 -21.93 25.13 3.05
CA ALA A 26 -22.08 26.30 3.93
C ALA A 26 -20.78 26.64 4.66
N ARG A 27 -20.03 25.62 5.09
CA ARG A 27 -18.71 25.80 5.72
C ARG A 27 -17.69 26.39 4.75
N VAL A 28 -17.66 25.90 3.51
CA VAL A 28 -16.81 26.44 2.42
C VAL A 28 -17.16 27.89 2.09
N LYS A 29 -18.43 28.29 2.18
CA LYS A 29 -18.83 29.70 2.01
C LYS A 29 -18.39 30.57 3.19
N LYS A 30 -18.38 30.02 4.41
CA LYS A 30 -18.05 30.74 5.65
C LYS A 30 -16.53 30.87 5.86
N GLU A 31 -15.78 29.82 5.55
CA GLU A 31 -14.33 29.82 5.53
C GLU A 31 -13.89 30.58 4.26
N LYS A 32 -13.06 31.61 4.42
CA LYS A 32 -12.84 32.63 3.38
C LYS A 32 -12.41 31.96 2.08
N GLN A 33 -13.25 32.08 1.06
CA GLN A 33 -13.04 31.60 -0.32
C GLN A 33 -11.67 31.99 -0.89
N LYS A 34 -11.07 33.07 -0.39
CA LYS A 34 -9.72 33.57 -0.72
C LYS A 34 -8.56 32.70 -0.20
N GLU A 35 -8.72 32.02 0.94
CA GLU A 35 -7.65 31.17 1.51
C GLU A 35 -7.69 29.75 0.93
N CYS A 36 -8.86 29.27 0.50
CA CYS A 36 -9.04 27.91 -0.02
C CYS A 36 -8.71 27.76 -1.52
N GLY A 37 -8.31 28.83 -2.21
CA GLY A 37 -7.91 28.77 -3.63
C GLY A 37 -9.03 28.30 -4.57
N LEU A 38 -10.29 28.58 -4.24
CA LEU A 38 -11.44 28.27 -5.09
C LEU A 38 -11.49 29.27 -6.26
N PRO A 39 -11.62 28.81 -7.52
CA PRO A 39 -11.77 29.72 -8.64
C PRO A 39 -13.07 30.53 -8.51
N VAL A 40 -12.95 31.85 -8.66
CA VAL A 40 -14.08 32.77 -8.66
C VAL A 40 -14.72 32.72 -10.05
N GLY A 41 -15.74 31.88 -10.21
CA GLY A 41 -16.51 31.72 -11.44
C GLY A 41 -17.73 30.84 -11.22
N GLU A 42 -18.74 31.00 -12.07
CA GLU A 42 -20.05 30.33 -11.98
C GLU A 42 -19.89 28.84 -11.64
N VAL A 43 -20.36 28.49 -10.44
CA VAL A 43 -20.52 27.11 -9.99
C VAL A 43 -21.44 26.43 -11.00
N CYS A 44 -20.86 25.54 -11.82
CA CYS A 44 -21.60 24.73 -12.78
C CYS A 44 -22.81 24.10 -12.07
N LYS A 45 -24.00 24.53 -12.46
CA LYS A 45 -25.26 23.85 -12.17
C LYS A 45 -25.17 22.46 -12.77
N GLY A 46 -24.99 21.45 -11.93
CA GLY A 46 -24.96 20.06 -12.38
C GLY A 46 -24.03 19.23 -11.52
N GLY A 47 -24.55 18.72 -10.41
CA GLY A 47 -23.98 17.53 -9.83
C GLY A 47 -23.94 16.45 -10.90
N GLN A 48 -22.78 15.78 -11.03
CA GLN A 48 -22.52 14.67 -11.95
C GLN A 48 -22.24 15.09 -13.42
N SER A 49 -20.97 15.38 -13.77
CA SER A 49 -20.32 14.83 -14.99
C SER A 49 -18.98 15.50 -15.37
N THR A 50 -17.92 15.43 -14.56
CA THR A 50 -16.52 15.47 -15.06
C THR A 50 -15.47 15.05 -14.02
N LEU A 51 -15.70 13.94 -13.30
CA LEU A 51 -14.66 13.30 -12.49
C LEU A 51 -14.59 11.82 -12.83
N ARG A 52 -13.83 11.48 -13.88
CA ARG A 52 -13.41 10.08 -14.09
C ARG A 52 -12.14 9.71 -13.33
N ARG A 53 -11.41 10.68 -12.76
CA ARG A 53 -10.25 10.48 -11.87
C ARG A 53 -10.20 11.65 -10.88
N GLY A 54 -10.21 11.35 -9.59
CA GLY A 54 -10.36 12.33 -8.51
C GLY A 54 -9.15 13.25 -8.31
N TRP A 55 -9.42 14.53 -8.11
CA TRP A 55 -9.06 15.40 -6.96
C TRP A 55 -9.57 16.79 -7.35
N PHE A 56 -10.66 17.26 -6.74
CA PHE A 56 -11.26 18.59 -7.04
C PHE A 56 -11.07 19.58 -5.88
N TRP A 57 -10.51 19.12 -4.76
CA TRP A 57 -10.38 19.89 -3.53
C TRP A 57 -8.90 20.12 -3.24
N GLY A 58 -8.31 21.05 -3.98
CA GLY A 58 -6.96 21.54 -3.78
C GLY A 58 -6.84 22.91 -4.44
N ALA A 59 -6.29 23.89 -3.73
CA ALA A 59 -5.95 25.17 -4.34
C ALA A 59 -4.97 24.92 -5.49
N GLN A 60 -5.11 25.65 -6.61
CA GLN A 60 -4.15 25.58 -7.73
C GLN A 60 -2.70 25.78 -7.26
N ALA A 61 -2.49 26.60 -6.23
CA ALA A 61 -1.19 26.81 -5.58
C ALA A 61 -0.58 25.51 -5.01
N PHE A 62 -1.39 24.56 -4.54
CA PHE A 62 -0.91 23.26 -4.06
C PHE A 62 -0.46 22.36 -5.20
N GLU A 63 -1.15 22.39 -6.35
CA GLU A 63 -0.69 21.70 -7.57
C GLU A 63 0.65 22.28 -8.03
N GLU A 64 0.77 23.60 -8.06
CA GLU A 64 2.01 24.29 -8.45
C GLU A 64 3.17 23.98 -7.49
N TRP A 65 2.91 23.96 -6.18
CA TRP A 65 3.89 23.55 -5.17
C TRP A 65 4.32 22.10 -5.34
N LEU A 66 3.39 21.16 -5.56
CA LEU A 66 3.69 19.76 -5.83
C LEU A 66 4.49 19.60 -7.12
N ARG A 67 4.11 20.29 -8.20
CA ARG A 67 4.87 20.30 -9.46
C ARG A 67 6.27 20.85 -9.26
N GLY A 68 6.43 21.87 -8.41
CA GLY A 68 7.73 22.39 -7.98
C GLY A 68 8.58 21.31 -7.31
N LYS A 69 8.02 20.62 -6.31
CA LYS A 69 8.71 19.53 -5.59
C LYS A 69 9.07 18.35 -6.49
N VAL A 70 8.21 17.98 -7.42
CA VAL A 70 8.44 16.94 -8.43
C VAL A 70 9.59 17.31 -9.38
N ARG A 71 9.71 18.60 -9.73
CA ARG A 71 10.83 19.13 -10.54
C ARG A 71 12.14 19.17 -9.75
N GLU A 72 12.10 19.58 -8.47
CA GLU A 72 13.25 19.60 -7.57
C GLU A 72 13.81 18.19 -7.30
N SER A 73 12.94 17.18 -7.19
CA SER A 73 13.34 15.77 -7.04
C SER A 73 13.89 15.14 -8.33
N GLY A 74 14.03 15.92 -9.42
CA GLY A 74 14.49 15.43 -10.72
C GLY A 74 13.51 14.50 -11.43
N SER A 75 12.32 14.27 -10.86
CA SER A 75 11.30 13.42 -11.48
C SER A 75 10.54 14.20 -12.55
N LYS A 76 10.87 13.98 -13.82
CA LYS A 76 10.09 14.54 -14.92
C LYS A 76 8.68 13.92 -14.90
N PRO A 77 7.59 14.70 -14.83
CA PRO A 77 6.25 14.18 -15.04
C PRO A 77 6.02 14.08 -16.54
N GLU A 78 6.68 13.12 -17.19
CA GLU A 78 6.37 12.74 -18.56
C GLU A 78 5.46 11.53 -18.55
N GLY A 79 4.34 11.64 -19.25
CA GLY A 79 3.46 10.53 -19.60
C GLY A 79 4.23 9.47 -20.38
N ARG A 80 4.94 8.61 -19.64
CA ARG A 80 5.69 7.44 -20.12
C ARG A 80 6.09 6.48 -18.98
N ALA A 81 5.93 6.87 -17.71
CA ALA A 81 6.22 6.01 -16.54
C ALA A 81 5.22 4.83 -16.36
N LEU A 82 4.15 4.76 -17.17
CA LEU A 82 3.34 3.55 -17.34
C LEU A 82 3.99 2.54 -18.32
N ARG A 83 5.04 2.96 -19.05
CA ARG A 83 5.85 2.15 -19.98
C ARG A 83 7.31 1.97 -19.52
N MET A 84 7.61 2.14 -18.23
CA MET A 84 8.56 1.17 -17.66
C MET A 84 7.77 -0.12 -17.67
N SER A 85 8.17 -1.07 -18.53
CA SER A 85 7.38 -2.26 -18.81
C SER A 85 6.89 -2.86 -17.49
N ALA A 86 5.66 -3.37 -17.44
CA ALA A 86 5.19 -4.12 -16.27
C ALA A 86 6.24 -5.17 -15.84
N GLU A 87 7.02 -5.66 -16.80
CA GLU A 87 8.20 -6.49 -16.63
C GLU A 87 9.30 -5.83 -15.78
N SER A 88 9.71 -4.58 -16.03
CA SER A 88 10.78 -3.94 -15.24
C SER A 88 10.38 -3.66 -13.80
N LYS A 89 9.11 -3.30 -13.54
CA LYS A 89 8.59 -3.15 -12.17
C LYS A 89 8.46 -4.50 -11.49
N ALA A 90 7.94 -5.51 -12.20
CA ALA A 90 7.89 -6.87 -11.71
C ALA A 90 9.28 -7.42 -11.40
N CYS A 91 10.30 -7.16 -12.22
CA CYS A 91 11.67 -7.61 -11.97
C CYS A 91 12.26 -6.99 -10.70
N HIS A 92 12.12 -5.68 -10.48
CA HIS A 92 12.60 -5.05 -9.25
C HIS A 92 11.82 -5.53 -8.02
N ASP A 93 10.51 -5.68 -8.13
CA ASP A 93 9.67 -6.24 -7.06
C ASP A 93 10.06 -7.69 -6.75
N GLU A 94 10.41 -8.49 -7.76
CA GLU A 94 10.86 -9.88 -7.62
C GLU A 94 12.26 -9.99 -7.00
N GLU A 95 13.19 -9.09 -7.35
CA GLU A 95 14.52 -9.02 -6.74
C GLU A 95 14.45 -8.68 -5.25
N GLU A 96 13.66 -7.67 -4.87
CA GLU A 96 13.42 -7.32 -3.47
C GLU A 96 12.69 -8.46 -2.74
N ALA A 97 11.73 -9.11 -3.39
CA ALA A 97 11.02 -10.26 -2.81
C ALA A 97 11.97 -11.44 -2.57
N GLU A 98 12.92 -11.68 -3.49
CA GLU A 98 13.93 -12.72 -3.34
C GLU A 98 14.87 -12.43 -2.17
N GLN A 99 15.30 -11.17 -1.97
CA GLN A 99 16.10 -10.78 -0.80
C GLN A 99 15.35 -11.08 0.50
N VAL A 100 14.07 -10.69 0.58
CA VAL A 100 13.22 -10.97 1.75
C VAL A 100 13.06 -12.48 1.98
N VAL A 101 12.94 -13.28 0.91
CA VAL A 101 12.85 -14.74 1.00
C VAL A 101 14.17 -15.33 1.53
N VAL A 102 15.31 -14.92 0.98
CA VAL A 102 16.64 -15.41 1.40
C VAL A 102 16.89 -15.09 2.87
N ASP A 103 16.60 -13.85 3.29
CA ASP A 103 16.76 -13.43 4.68
C ASP A 103 15.82 -14.17 5.63
N GLY A 104 14.57 -14.38 5.22
CA GLY A 104 13.62 -15.19 5.96
C GLY A 104 14.04 -16.64 6.08
N MET A 105 14.59 -17.23 5.02
CA MET A 105 15.10 -18.59 5.04
C MET A 105 16.29 -18.75 5.99
N LYS A 106 17.21 -17.78 5.99
CA LYS A 106 18.35 -17.73 6.93
C LYS A 106 17.88 -17.61 8.38
N CYS A 107 17.02 -16.65 8.69
CA CYS A 107 16.57 -16.40 10.06
C CYS A 107 15.66 -17.52 10.61
N LEU A 108 14.84 -18.15 9.78
CA LEU A 108 13.88 -19.18 10.20
C LEU A 108 14.42 -20.61 9.99
N HIS A 109 15.71 -20.75 9.68
CA HIS A 109 16.40 -22.02 9.46
C HIS A 109 15.66 -22.93 8.48
N LEU A 110 15.18 -22.36 7.37
CA LEU A 110 14.50 -23.08 6.29
C LEU A 110 15.51 -23.40 5.19
N LYS A 111 15.78 -24.68 4.94
CA LYS A 111 16.62 -25.09 3.81
C LYS A 111 15.80 -25.20 2.53
N GLN A 112 16.44 -24.96 1.37
CA GLN A 112 15.80 -25.10 0.06
C GLN A 112 15.28 -26.54 -0.18
N THR A 113 15.99 -27.54 0.35
CA THR A 113 15.57 -28.96 0.27
C THR A 113 14.31 -29.25 1.09
N GLU A 114 14.14 -28.55 2.21
CA GLU A 114 12.97 -28.69 3.07
C GLU A 114 11.73 -28.02 2.46
N LEU A 115 11.89 -27.06 1.54
CA LEU A 115 10.74 -26.42 0.87
C LEU A 115 9.89 -27.44 0.10
N LYS A 116 10.50 -28.47 -0.49
CA LYS A 116 9.79 -29.55 -1.20
C LYS A 116 9.03 -30.49 -0.28
N THR A 117 9.61 -30.77 0.88
CA THR A 117 9.09 -31.77 1.82
C THR A 117 8.07 -31.16 2.79
N THR A 118 8.23 -29.89 3.12
CA THR A 118 7.40 -29.19 4.11
C THR A 118 6.06 -28.74 3.52
N VAL A 119 5.00 -28.93 4.30
CA VAL A 119 3.64 -28.57 3.91
C VAL A 119 3.56 -27.07 3.63
N GLY A 120 2.86 -26.67 2.56
CA GLY A 120 2.62 -25.26 2.22
C GLY A 120 1.81 -24.45 3.25
N SER A 121 1.46 -25.03 4.39
CA SER A 121 0.82 -24.37 5.53
C SER A 121 1.78 -24.17 6.71
N ASP A 122 3.06 -24.51 6.53
CA ASP A 122 4.08 -24.36 7.57
C ASP A 122 4.16 -22.89 8.04
N PRO A 123 4.08 -22.63 9.36
CA PRO A 123 4.15 -21.28 9.91
C PRO A 123 5.40 -20.51 9.46
N ARG A 124 6.54 -21.17 9.23
CA ARG A 124 7.76 -20.53 8.74
C ARG A 124 7.57 -19.95 7.34
N LYS A 125 6.99 -20.74 6.42
CA LYS A 125 6.69 -20.30 5.04
C LYS A 125 5.65 -19.19 5.03
N VAL A 126 4.63 -19.29 5.88
CA VAL A 126 3.56 -18.28 5.97
C VAL A 126 4.10 -16.94 6.47
N ALA A 127 5.04 -16.95 7.43
CA ALA A 127 5.71 -15.72 7.89
C ALA A 127 6.49 -15.05 6.75
N VAL A 128 7.28 -15.80 5.98
CA VAL A 128 8.01 -15.26 4.82
C VAL A 128 7.04 -14.72 3.77
N ALA A 129 5.99 -15.48 3.43
CA ALA A 129 4.98 -15.04 2.46
C ALA A 129 4.25 -13.76 2.91
N HIS A 130 3.99 -13.60 4.21
CA HIS A 130 3.42 -12.37 4.75
C HIS A 130 4.39 -11.19 4.59
N ALA A 131 5.67 -11.36 4.95
CA ALA A 131 6.69 -10.32 4.82
C ALA A 131 6.85 -9.84 3.37
N VAL A 132 6.93 -10.78 2.42
CA VAL A 132 7.04 -10.49 0.98
C VAL A 132 5.88 -9.59 0.52
N HIS A 133 4.64 -9.93 0.87
CA HIS A 133 3.47 -9.15 0.43
C HIS A 133 3.21 -7.86 1.23
N GLN A 134 3.94 -7.61 2.32
CA GLN A 134 3.93 -6.30 2.98
C GLN A 134 4.95 -5.35 2.36
N LYS A 135 6.10 -5.88 1.91
CA LYS A 135 7.19 -5.06 1.36
C LYS A 135 7.16 -4.89 -0.15
N THR A 136 6.65 -5.88 -0.89
CA THR A 136 6.73 -5.93 -2.35
C THR A 136 5.36 -6.11 -2.99
N ALA A 137 5.25 -5.70 -4.25
CA ALA A 137 4.01 -5.83 -5.03
C ALA A 137 3.94 -7.13 -5.86
N VAL A 138 4.80 -8.12 -5.59
CA VAL A 138 4.87 -9.36 -6.38
C VAL A 138 3.55 -10.15 -6.38
N ALA A 139 3.31 -10.85 -7.48
CA ALA A 139 2.14 -11.70 -7.62
C ALA A 139 2.17 -12.87 -6.62
N ARG A 140 1.02 -13.21 -6.04
CA ARG A 140 0.90 -14.36 -5.12
C ARG A 140 1.26 -15.71 -5.77
N GLN A 141 1.21 -15.78 -7.10
CA GLN A 141 1.68 -16.93 -7.87
C GLN A 141 3.20 -17.10 -7.77
N TRP A 142 3.96 -16.00 -7.81
CA TRP A 142 5.41 -16.01 -7.63
C TRP A 142 5.77 -16.58 -6.26
N THR A 143 5.15 -16.07 -5.19
CA THR A 143 5.38 -16.56 -3.82
C THR A 143 5.02 -18.04 -3.67
N ALA A 144 3.94 -18.48 -4.32
CA ALA A 144 3.51 -19.87 -4.30
C ALA A 144 4.51 -20.81 -5.00
N ALA A 145 5.10 -20.37 -6.12
CA ALA A 145 6.15 -21.10 -6.82
C ALA A 145 7.44 -21.11 -6.00
N ARG A 146 7.86 -19.95 -5.49
CA ARG A 146 9.15 -19.78 -4.79
C ARG A 146 9.23 -20.54 -3.46
N LEU A 147 8.14 -20.57 -2.68
CA LEU A 147 8.03 -21.25 -1.39
C LEU A 147 7.33 -22.63 -1.47
N GLU A 148 6.98 -23.06 -2.68
CA GLU A 148 6.28 -24.33 -2.96
C GLU A 148 4.97 -24.49 -2.16
N MET A 149 4.18 -23.41 -2.06
CA MET A 149 2.92 -23.38 -1.29
C MET A 149 1.69 -23.89 -2.07
N LYS A 150 1.90 -24.74 -3.09
CA LYS A 150 0.91 -25.34 -4.01
C LYS A 150 0.15 -24.36 -4.91
N SER A 151 -0.44 -23.30 -4.37
CA SER A 151 -1.25 -22.35 -5.16
C SER A 151 -1.29 -20.94 -4.53
N ALA A 152 -1.52 -19.94 -5.39
CA ALA A 152 -1.71 -18.55 -4.96
C ALA A 152 -2.89 -18.36 -3.99
N MET A 153 -3.93 -19.20 -4.12
CA MET A 153 -5.08 -19.18 -3.22
C MET A 153 -4.73 -19.70 -1.83
N ASN A 154 -3.89 -20.74 -1.73
CA ASN A 154 -3.40 -21.21 -0.45
C ASN A 154 -2.58 -20.09 0.23
N VAL A 155 -1.67 -19.42 -0.49
CA VAL A 155 -0.92 -18.26 0.04
C VAL A 155 -1.87 -17.19 0.61
N CYS A 156 -2.91 -16.81 -0.15
CA CYS A 156 -3.91 -15.85 0.31
C CYS A 156 -4.64 -16.32 1.58
N GLN A 157 -5.05 -17.59 1.62
CA GLN A 157 -5.76 -18.17 2.76
C GLN A 157 -4.88 -18.21 4.02
N GLN A 158 -3.62 -18.62 3.91
CA GLN A 158 -2.72 -18.70 5.07
C GLN A 158 -2.38 -17.32 5.63
N ILE A 159 -2.15 -16.32 4.76
CA ILE A 159 -1.95 -14.93 5.17
C ILE A 159 -3.19 -14.41 5.93
N LYS A 160 -4.41 -14.71 5.45
CA LYS A 160 -5.64 -14.35 6.14
C LYS A 160 -5.76 -15.05 7.50
N ARG A 161 -5.40 -16.33 7.61
CA ARG A 161 -5.41 -17.09 8.87
C ARG A 161 -4.41 -16.55 9.87
N LEU A 162 -3.22 -16.15 9.42
CA LEU A 162 -2.22 -15.47 10.24
C LEU A 162 -2.78 -14.16 10.81
N LYS A 163 -3.35 -13.28 9.96
CA LYS A 163 -3.94 -12.01 10.40
C LYS A 163 -5.13 -12.18 11.34
N ALA A 164 -5.90 -13.25 11.16
CA ALA A 164 -7.01 -13.62 12.04
C ALA A 164 -6.56 -14.28 13.35
N GLY A 165 -5.26 -14.44 13.60
CA GLY A 165 -4.71 -15.09 14.80
C GLY A 165 -4.95 -16.59 14.87
N LYS A 166 -5.43 -17.22 13.79
CA LYS A 166 -5.73 -18.67 13.72
C LYS A 166 -4.51 -19.53 13.45
N LEU A 167 -3.39 -18.90 13.09
CA LEU A 167 -2.11 -19.55 12.85
C LEU A 167 -1.09 -18.90 13.77
N HIS A 168 -0.60 -19.67 14.74
CA HIS A 168 0.40 -19.20 15.69
C HIS A 168 1.79 -19.33 15.08
N LEU A 169 2.50 -18.20 15.02
CA LEU A 169 3.91 -18.18 14.70
C LEU A 169 4.72 -18.40 15.98
N PHE A 170 5.87 -19.05 15.84
CA PHE A 170 6.86 -19.14 16.91
C PHE A 170 7.50 -17.77 17.17
N LYS A 171 8.06 -17.59 18.37
CA LYS A 171 8.57 -16.29 18.83
C LYS A 171 9.61 -15.68 17.89
N GLU A 172 10.53 -16.49 17.36
CA GLU A 172 11.56 -16.01 16.44
C GLU A 172 10.97 -15.49 15.12
N ALA A 173 9.93 -16.15 14.57
CA ALA A 173 9.22 -15.66 13.39
C ALA A 173 8.49 -14.33 13.65
N GLN A 174 7.90 -14.17 14.84
CA GLN A 174 7.25 -12.92 15.22
C GLN A 174 8.27 -11.78 15.38
N GLN A 175 9.41 -12.04 16.01
CA GLN A 175 10.50 -11.07 16.17
C GLN A 175 11.11 -10.67 14.82
N TRP A 176 11.26 -11.64 13.91
CA TRP A 176 11.74 -11.36 12.56
C TRP A 176 10.75 -10.51 11.75
N LEU A 177 9.44 -10.82 11.82
CA LEU A 177 8.40 -10.01 11.20
C LEU A 177 8.37 -8.58 11.76
N SER A 178 8.45 -8.41 13.08
CA SER A 178 8.48 -7.08 13.69
C SER A 178 9.72 -6.29 13.27
N ARG A 179 10.87 -6.94 13.10
CA ARG A 179 12.10 -6.31 12.57
C ARG A 179 11.91 -5.82 11.14
N ILE A 180 11.23 -6.62 10.31
CA ILE A 180 10.94 -6.28 8.91
C ILE A 180 9.94 -5.12 8.81
N ASP A 181 8.90 -5.12 9.64
CA ASP A 181 7.86 -4.09 9.67
C ASP A 181 8.37 -2.76 10.26
N SER A 182 9.33 -2.82 11.20
CA SER A 182 9.90 -1.64 11.87
C SER A 182 10.91 -0.86 11.03
N CYS A 183 11.24 -1.32 9.82
CA CYS A 183 12.10 -0.58 8.89
C CYS A 183 11.23 0.08 7.80
N PRO A 184 10.81 1.36 7.98
CA PRO A 184 10.28 2.12 6.87
C PRO A 184 11.50 2.52 6.04
N PHE A 185 11.63 1.98 4.82
CA PHE A 185 12.63 2.42 3.84
C PHE A 185 14.09 2.02 4.15
N LEU A 186 14.57 1.00 3.44
CA LEU A 186 16.00 0.72 3.19
C LEU A 186 16.93 0.80 4.42
N ALA A 187 16.99 -0.27 5.23
CA ALA A 187 18.29 -0.62 5.78
C ALA A 187 19.07 -1.26 4.63
N ALA A 188 19.74 -0.42 3.83
CA ALA A 188 20.86 -0.89 3.02
C ALA A 188 21.77 -1.69 3.96
N ASP A 189 22.04 -2.94 3.59
CA ASP A 189 23.00 -3.76 4.30
C ASP A 189 24.32 -2.99 4.44
N PRO A 190 24.86 -2.79 5.66
CA PRO A 190 26.22 -2.24 5.81
C PRO A 190 27.30 -3.21 5.28
N PHE A 191 26.93 -4.39 4.76
CA PHE A 191 27.85 -5.39 4.24
C PHE A 191 28.22 -5.23 2.75
N LEU A 192 27.56 -4.35 1.99
CA LEU A 192 27.88 -4.10 0.57
C LEU A 192 28.89 -2.97 0.33
N LEU A 193 29.48 -2.39 1.38
CA LEU A 193 30.48 -1.32 1.29
C LEU A 193 31.92 -1.76 1.61
N ALA A 194 32.20 -3.07 1.64
CA ALA A 194 33.54 -3.62 1.91
C ALA A 194 34.16 -4.35 0.70
N ALA A 195 33.84 -3.92 -0.52
CA ALA A 195 34.52 -4.37 -1.74
C ALA A 195 34.72 -3.18 -2.69
N SER A 196 35.67 -2.31 -2.35
CA SER A 196 36.34 -1.37 -3.27
C SER A 196 37.76 -1.13 -2.78
#